data_AF-A0A9N9NK63-F1
#
_entry.id   AF-A0A9N9NK63-F1
#
_cell.length_a   1.000
_cell.length_b   1.000
_cell.length_c   1.000
_cell.angle_alpha   90.00
_cell.angle_beta   90.00
_cell.angle_gamma   90.00
#
_symmetry.space_group_name_H-M   'P 1'
#
loop_
_entity.id
_entity.type
_entity.pdbx_description
1 polymer ?
#
loop_
_entity_poly.entity_id
_entity_poly.type
_entity_poly.pdbx_seq_one_letter_code
_entity_poly.pdbx_strand_id
1 'polypeptide(L)'
;IGAEKSNGKSSNGKSERHPYHVVFFYQINGKSYFYAHSTDTLKWYIKELSDGGKIGEETACGIWETPYHVAFPFQIGDRTYYYAQNVDSNCWYIQELVEGGQLGEETDQGQWLNTYHVAFPFTINGRTFYYGHNIDSNYWFIQELLEGGKMGEETANGTWQNAHHVCFPYQIKDKYYLYMHNTTN
;
A
#
# COMPACT_ATOMS: atom_id res chain seq x y z
N ILE A 1 -31.70 23.07 31.20
CA ILE A 1 -30.41 22.48 30.76
C ILE A 1 -30.77 21.57 29.60
N GLY A 2 -30.67 22.11 28.38
CA GLY A 2 -31.22 21.52 27.16
C GLY A 2 -30.25 20.52 26.52
N ALA A 3 -30.78 19.39 26.09
CA ALA A 3 -30.11 18.43 25.24
C ALA A 3 -30.44 18.76 23.78
N GLU A 4 -29.44 19.13 22.98
CA GLU A 4 -29.59 19.20 21.53
C GLU A 4 -29.29 17.81 20.94
N LYS A 5 -30.36 17.09 20.61
CA LYS A 5 -30.34 16.01 19.63
C LYS A 5 -30.37 16.66 18.25
N SER A 6 -29.32 16.52 17.45
CA SER A 6 -29.40 16.93 16.05
C SER A 6 -30.15 15.86 15.25
N ASN A 7 -31.29 16.27 14.68
CA ASN A 7 -32.05 15.50 13.72
C ASN A 7 -31.40 15.68 12.33
N GLY A 8 -30.59 14.70 11.92
CA GLY A 8 -30.13 14.57 10.54
C GLY A 8 -31.17 13.87 9.68
N LYS A 9 -31.72 14.56 8.69
CA LYS A 9 -32.65 14.04 7.68
C LYS A 9 -32.03 12.86 6.92
N SER A 10 -32.81 11.81 6.73
CA SER A 10 -32.55 10.76 5.75
C SER A 10 -32.57 11.36 4.35
N SER A 11 -31.41 11.44 3.71
CA SER A 11 -31.30 11.61 2.27
C SER A 11 -31.15 10.22 1.63
N ASN A 12 -32.06 9.89 0.72
CA ASN A 12 -31.88 8.82 -0.25
C ASN A 12 -30.62 9.10 -1.10
N GLY A 13 -29.46 8.68 -0.59
CA GLY A 13 -28.22 8.58 -1.35
C GLY A 13 -28.11 7.17 -1.88
N LYS A 14 -27.95 7.03 -3.20
CA LYS A 14 -27.33 5.83 -3.78
C LYS A 14 -26.08 5.52 -2.96
N SER A 15 -25.83 4.25 -2.63
CA SER A 15 -24.64 3.84 -1.88
C SER A 15 -23.42 4.53 -2.49
N GLU A 16 -22.83 5.48 -1.76
CA GLU A 16 -21.56 6.08 -2.14
C GLU A 16 -20.55 4.93 -2.19
N ARG A 17 -20.10 4.57 -3.39
CA ARG A 17 -18.92 3.73 -3.54
C ARG A 17 -17.83 4.44 -2.76
N HIS A 18 -17.31 3.80 -1.71
CA HIS A 18 -16.16 4.33 -1.02
C HIS A 18 -15.00 4.37 -2.05
N PRO A 19 -14.48 5.55 -2.41
CA PRO A 19 -13.30 5.64 -3.27
C PRO A 19 -12.20 4.77 -2.68
N TYR A 20 -11.55 3.92 -3.49
CA TYR A 20 -10.34 3.26 -3.01
C TYR A 20 -9.29 4.34 -2.78
N HIS A 21 -9.01 4.57 -1.50
CA HIS A 21 -7.91 5.38 -1.06
C HIS A 21 -6.75 4.45 -0.75
N VAL A 22 -5.77 4.43 -1.64
CA VAL A 22 -4.50 3.79 -1.34
C VAL A 22 -3.72 4.74 -0.46
N VAL A 23 -3.37 4.26 0.72
CA VAL A 23 -2.73 5.05 1.76
C VAL A 23 -1.62 4.26 2.40
N PHE A 24 -0.48 4.91 2.62
CA PHE A 24 0.59 4.35 3.42
C PHE A 24 1.43 5.42 4.10
N PHE A 25 2.16 4.98 5.13
CA PHE A 25 3.07 5.79 5.91
C PHE A 25 4.50 5.35 5.67
N TYR A 26 5.42 6.31 5.62
CA TYR A 26 6.84 6.02 5.46
C TYR A 26 7.68 7.07 6.20
N GLN A 27 8.96 6.75 6.39
CA GLN A 27 9.90 7.62 7.08
C GLN A 27 11.15 7.85 6.25
N ILE A 28 11.61 9.09 6.22
CA ILE A 28 12.89 9.48 5.60
C ILE A 28 13.58 10.43 6.57
N ASN A 29 14.83 10.13 6.92
CA ASN A 29 15.66 10.96 7.81
C ASN A 29 14.95 11.35 9.13
N GLY A 30 14.20 10.42 9.72
CA GLY A 30 13.47 10.63 10.98
C GLY A 30 12.18 11.44 10.86
N LYS A 31 11.84 11.97 9.68
CA LYS A 31 10.54 12.58 9.39
C LYS A 31 9.56 11.52 8.91
N SER A 32 8.31 11.64 9.34
CA SER A 32 7.22 10.76 8.92
C SER A 32 6.37 11.44 7.87
N TYR A 33 5.95 10.68 6.86
CA TYR A 33 5.13 11.14 5.76
C TYR A 33 3.94 10.21 5.56
N PHE A 34 2.90 10.77 4.96
CA PHE A 34 1.67 10.10 4.58
C PHE A 34 1.46 10.31 3.09
N TYR A 35 1.41 9.21 2.32
CA TYR A 35 0.98 9.23 0.93
C TYR A 35 -0.49 8.82 0.86
N ALA A 36 -1.26 9.49 0.01
CA ALA A 36 -2.58 9.06 -0.37
C ALA A 36 -2.83 9.21 -1.86
N HIS A 37 -3.54 8.24 -2.43
CA HIS A 37 -4.00 8.25 -3.81
C HIS A 37 -5.47 7.83 -3.88
N SER A 38 -6.26 8.59 -4.63
CA SER A 38 -7.65 8.25 -4.95
C SER A 38 -7.70 7.60 -6.33
N THR A 39 -8.17 6.36 -6.41
CA THR A 39 -8.33 5.66 -7.70
C THR A 39 -9.44 6.25 -8.58
N ASP A 40 -10.40 6.95 -7.98
CA ASP A 40 -11.51 7.56 -8.71
C ASP A 40 -11.14 8.90 -9.35
N THR A 41 -10.41 9.73 -8.62
CA THR A 41 -10.02 11.07 -9.10
C THR A 41 -8.61 11.11 -9.68
N LEU A 42 -7.86 10.02 -9.52
CA LEU A 42 -6.45 9.86 -9.87
C LEU A 42 -5.49 10.80 -9.13
N LYS A 43 -6.01 11.65 -8.26
CA LYS A 43 -5.22 12.58 -7.46
C LYS A 43 -4.41 11.82 -6.43
N TRP A 44 -3.19 12.27 -6.22
CA TRP A 44 -2.35 11.83 -5.12
C TRP A 44 -1.73 13.04 -4.42
N TYR A 45 -1.37 12.84 -3.16
CA TYR A 45 -0.65 13.83 -2.37
C TYR A 45 0.21 13.17 -1.30
N ILE A 46 1.24 13.88 -0.88
CA ILE A 46 2.11 13.54 0.24
C ILE A 46 1.99 14.66 1.27
N LYS A 47 1.82 14.29 2.54
CA LYS A 47 1.87 15.23 3.66
C LYS A 47 2.90 14.80 4.68
N GLU A 48 3.61 15.77 5.26
CA GLU A 48 4.43 15.52 6.45
C GLU A 48 3.51 15.27 7.65
N LEU A 49 3.83 14.28 8.46
CA LEU A 49 3.20 14.07 9.76
C LEU A 49 3.99 14.83 10.82
N SER A 50 3.32 15.79 11.45
CA SER A 50 3.90 16.57 12.54
C SER A 50 3.86 15.83 13.88
N ASP A 51 4.65 16.31 14.82
CA ASP A 51 4.73 15.78 16.18
C ASP A 51 3.36 15.58 16.82
N GLY A 52 3.19 14.44 17.49
CA GLY A 52 1.91 14.03 18.08
C GLY A 52 0.92 13.43 17.09
N GLY A 53 1.37 13.02 15.89
CA GLY A 53 0.56 12.24 14.95
C GLY A 53 -0.48 13.06 14.18
N LYS A 54 -0.20 14.34 13.92
CA LYS A 54 -1.11 15.25 13.22
C LYS A 54 -0.72 15.38 11.75
N ILE A 55 -1.70 15.38 10.85
CA ILE A 55 -1.49 15.69 9.43
C ILE A 55 -0.99 17.14 9.31
N GLY A 56 0.22 17.31 8.78
CA GLY A 56 0.85 18.60 8.55
C GLY A 56 0.71 19.07 7.11
N GLU A 57 1.73 19.80 6.66
CA GLU A 57 1.78 20.43 5.34
C GLU A 57 1.81 19.40 4.21
N GLU A 58 1.18 19.76 3.10
CA GLU A 58 1.34 19.04 1.83
C GLU A 58 2.70 19.37 1.23
N THR A 59 3.50 18.33 1.02
CA THR A 59 4.84 18.47 0.45
C THR A 59 4.83 18.27 -1.05
N ALA A 60 3.97 17.39 -1.56
CA ALA A 60 3.85 17.09 -2.98
C ALA A 60 2.42 16.68 -3.33
N CYS A 61 2.01 16.90 -4.57
CA CYS A 61 0.76 16.38 -5.12
C CYS A 61 0.82 16.24 -6.63
N GLY A 62 -0.15 15.51 -7.18
CA GLY A 62 -0.26 15.32 -8.62
C GLY A 62 -1.51 14.54 -9.01
N ILE A 63 -1.55 14.17 -10.28
CA ILE A 63 -2.61 13.37 -10.90
C ILE A 63 -1.92 12.26 -11.70
N TRP A 64 -2.25 11.00 -11.41
CA TRP A 64 -1.80 9.88 -12.23
C TRP A 64 -2.65 9.73 -13.49
N GLU A 65 -2.11 9.09 -14.52
CA GLU A 65 -2.88 8.76 -15.73
C GLU A 65 -3.79 7.54 -15.54
N THR A 66 -3.45 6.66 -14.61
CA THR A 66 -4.21 5.44 -14.31
C THR A 66 -4.31 5.21 -12.79
N PRO A 67 -5.32 4.46 -12.32
CA PRO A 67 -5.47 4.17 -10.90
C PRO A 67 -4.49 3.08 -10.45
N TYR A 68 -3.90 3.25 -9.27
CA TYR A 68 -3.15 2.21 -8.59
C TYR A 68 -3.90 1.80 -7.34
N HIS A 69 -4.27 0.52 -7.26
CA HIS A 69 -5.22 0.00 -6.28
C HIS A 69 -4.54 -0.66 -5.09
N VAL A 70 -3.29 -1.10 -5.28
CA VAL A 70 -2.46 -1.70 -4.23
C VAL A 70 -1.13 -0.98 -4.24
N ALA A 71 -0.71 -0.44 -3.10
CA ALA A 71 0.62 0.13 -2.95
C ALA A 71 1.12 -0.03 -1.52
N PHE A 72 2.43 -0.12 -1.38
CA PHE A 72 3.08 -0.18 -0.08
C PHE A 72 4.52 0.38 -0.15
N PRO A 73 5.00 1.03 0.92
CA PRO A 73 6.36 1.52 0.99
C PRO A 73 7.28 0.41 1.50
N PHE A 74 8.54 0.45 1.10
CA PHE A 74 9.57 -0.43 1.64
C PHE A 74 10.91 0.28 1.68
N GLN A 75 11.80 -0.20 2.54
CA GLN A 75 13.12 0.38 2.75
C GLN A 75 14.20 -0.67 2.46
N ILE A 76 15.25 -0.24 1.75
CA ILE A 76 16.47 -1.03 1.51
C ILE A 76 17.66 -0.12 1.77
N GLY A 77 18.43 -0.44 2.81
CA GLY A 77 19.45 0.48 3.33
C GLY A 77 18.83 1.79 3.78
N ASP A 78 19.41 2.91 3.35
CA ASP A 78 18.94 4.26 3.69
C ASP A 78 17.93 4.84 2.67
N ARG A 79 17.53 4.04 1.67
CA ARG A 79 16.62 4.48 0.60
C ARG A 79 15.23 3.91 0.81
N THR A 80 14.23 4.75 0.57
CA THR A 80 12.82 4.39 0.69
C THR A 80 12.20 4.40 -0.70
N TYR A 81 11.42 3.36 -0.99
CA TYR A 81 10.70 3.18 -2.23
C TYR A 81 9.24 2.86 -1.92
N TYR A 82 8.40 2.84 -2.95
CA TYR A 82 7.12 2.16 -2.87
C TYR A 82 6.84 1.38 -4.13
N TYR A 83 6.14 0.27 -3.95
CA TYR A 83 5.52 -0.50 -5.03
C TYR A 83 4.09 -0.01 -5.23
N ALA A 84 3.62 0.02 -6.46
CA ALA A 84 2.23 0.25 -6.78
C ALA A 84 1.75 -0.58 -7.97
N GLN A 85 0.50 -1.05 -7.92
CA GLN A 85 -0.10 -1.92 -8.93
C GLN A 85 -1.50 -1.44 -9.33
N ASN A 86 -1.72 -1.44 -10.63
CA ASN A 86 -3.04 -1.32 -11.23
C ASN A 86 -3.62 -2.74 -11.40
N VAL A 87 -4.68 -3.07 -10.66
CA VAL A 87 -5.29 -4.41 -10.69
C VAL A 87 -6.09 -4.68 -11.97
N ASP A 88 -6.47 -3.64 -12.72
CA ASP A 88 -7.22 -3.79 -13.97
C ASP A 88 -6.29 -4.12 -15.14
N SER A 89 -5.11 -3.50 -15.19
CA SER A 89 -4.13 -3.70 -16.28
C SER A 89 -3.01 -4.69 -15.93
N ASN A 90 -2.89 -5.08 -14.67
CA ASN A 90 -1.77 -5.81 -14.08
C ASN A 90 -0.41 -5.10 -14.17
N CYS A 91 -0.38 -3.84 -14.59
CA CYS A 91 0.86 -3.06 -14.59
C CYS A 91 1.26 -2.70 -13.16
N TRP A 92 2.55 -2.73 -12.90
CA TRP A 92 3.14 -2.32 -11.63
C TRP A 92 4.39 -1.49 -11.86
N TYR A 93 4.74 -0.68 -10.87
CA TYR A 93 5.99 0.06 -10.83
C TYR A 93 6.55 0.14 -9.41
N ILE A 94 7.83 0.46 -9.33
CA ILE A 94 8.53 0.85 -8.11
C ILE A 94 9.07 2.25 -8.34
N GLN A 95 8.84 3.14 -7.37
CA GLN A 95 9.34 4.51 -7.42
C GLN A 95 9.98 4.88 -6.10
N GLU A 96 11.05 5.67 -6.16
CA GLU A 96 11.72 6.18 -4.98
C GLU A 96 10.90 7.26 -4.29
N LEU A 97 10.96 7.29 -2.96
CA LEU A 97 10.48 8.37 -2.12
C LEU A 97 11.71 9.09 -1.56
N VAL A 98 11.81 10.40 -1.81
CA VAL A 98 13.01 11.17 -1.49
C VAL A 98 12.74 12.22 -0.42
N GLU A 99 13.83 12.78 0.11
CA GLU A 99 13.81 13.79 1.16
C GLU A 99 12.88 14.97 0.82
N GLY A 100 12.22 15.52 1.84
CA GLY A 100 11.21 16.55 1.67
C GLY A 100 9.84 16.01 1.24
N GLY A 101 9.62 14.70 1.32
CA GLY A 101 8.31 14.09 1.03
C GLY A 101 7.92 14.23 -0.44
N GLN A 102 8.85 13.93 -1.35
CA GLN A 102 8.65 14.02 -2.80
C GLN A 102 8.73 12.64 -3.45
N LEU A 103 8.18 12.54 -4.66
CA LEU A 103 8.42 11.40 -5.53
C LEU A 103 9.77 11.57 -6.25
N GLY A 104 10.60 10.55 -6.22
CA GLY A 104 11.85 10.45 -6.97
C GLY A 104 11.66 9.73 -8.31
N GLU A 105 12.73 9.10 -8.79
CA GLU A 105 12.72 8.34 -10.04
C GLU A 105 11.88 7.06 -9.93
N GLU A 106 11.17 6.71 -11.01
CA GLU A 106 10.70 5.34 -11.20
C GLU A 106 11.92 4.45 -11.42
N THR A 107 12.10 3.48 -10.52
CA THR A 107 13.27 2.62 -10.54
C THR A 107 13.01 1.32 -11.24
N ASP A 108 11.76 0.84 -11.30
CA ASP A 108 11.42 -0.40 -11.99
C ASP A 108 9.95 -0.45 -12.38
N GLN A 109 9.62 -1.27 -13.37
CA GLN A 109 8.24 -1.48 -13.80
C GLN A 109 8.06 -2.82 -14.52
N GLY A 110 6.82 -3.25 -14.61
CA GLY A 110 6.46 -4.45 -15.36
C GLY A 110 4.97 -4.68 -15.42
N GLN A 111 4.61 -5.87 -15.88
CA GLN A 111 3.23 -6.31 -15.97
C GLN A 111 3.13 -7.75 -15.48
N TRP A 112 2.22 -8.00 -14.55
CA TRP A 112 1.93 -9.34 -14.07
C TRP A 112 1.01 -10.10 -15.03
N LEU A 113 1.10 -11.43 -14.98
CA LEU A 113 0.11 -12.30 -15.61
C LEU A 113 -1.23 -12.30 -14.85
N ASN A 114 -1.18 -12.06 -13.54
CA ASN A 114 -2.34 -12.06 -12.65
C ASN A 114 -2.33 -10.82 -11.76
N THR A 115 -3.50 -10.42 -11.29
CA THR A 115 -3.63 -9.36 -10.29
C THR A 115 -3.37 -9.89 -8.87
N TYR A 116 -2.90 -9.02 -7.98
CA TYR A 116 -2.66 -9.34 -6.57
C TYR A 116 -3.32 -8.28 -5.71
N HIS A 117 -4.45 -8.66 -5.13
CA HIS A 117 -5.36 -7.75 -4.42
C HIS A 117 -4.88 -7.42 -3.02
N VAL A 118 -4.08 -8.30 -2.43
CA VAL A 118 -3.46 -8.11 -1.13
C VAL A 118 -1.97 -8.27 -1.29
N ALA A 119 -1.23 -7.21 -0.98
CA ALA A 119 0.22 -7.24 -1.00
C ALA A 119 0.80 -6.40 0.13
N PHE A 120 1.91 -6.87 0.71
CA PHE A 120 2.61 -6.15 1.76
C PHE A 120 4.08 -6.57 1.81
N PRO A 121 4.99 -5.66 2.21
CA PRO A 121 6.40 -5.95 2.36
C PRO A 121 6.69 -6.53 3.74
N PHE A 122 7.80 -7.25 3.85
CA PHE A 122 8.38 -7.67 5.12
C PHE A 122 9.88 -7.89 4.97
N THR A 123 10.62 -7.73 6.07
CA THR A 123 12.08 -7.86 6.08
C THR A 123 12.49 -9.01 7.01
N ILE A 124 13.32 -9.91 6.50
CA ILE A 124 13.90 -11.03 7.26
C ILE A 124 15.42 -11.01 7.06
N ASN A 125 16.17 -10.97 8.16
CA ASN A 125 17.64 -10.98 8.14
C ASN A 125 18.26 -9.92 7.21
N GLY A 126 17.68 -8.71 7.20
CA GLY A 126 18.16 -7.58 6.38
C GLY A 126 17.80 -7.65 4.88
N ARG A 127 17.09 -8.70 4.45
CA ARG A 127 16.54 -8.81 3.08
C ARG A 127 15.08 -8.46 3.09
N THR A 128 14.66 -7.66 2.11
CA THR A 128 13.27 -7.20 1.98
C THR A 128 12.57 -8.03 0.92
N PHE A 129 11.39 -8.53 1.27
CA PHE A 129 10.52 -9.29 0.39
C PHE A 129 9.14 -8.64 0.39
N TYR A 130 8.27 -9.08 -0.50
CA TYR A 130 6.85 -8.85 -0.36
C TYR A 130 6.06 -10.12 -0.65
N TYR A 131 4.91 -10.20 -0.02
CA TYR A 131 3.91 -11.22 -0.26
C TYR A 131 2.85 -10.63 -1.19
N GLY A 132 2.42 -11.40 -2.19
CA GLY A 132 1.28 -11.06 -3.04
C GLY A 132 0.26 -12.19 -3.04
N HIS A 133 -1.03 -11.83 -2.97
CA HIS A 133 -2.14 -12.78 -2.94
C HIS A 133 -3.22 -12.40 -3.94
N ASN A 134 -3.56 -13.36 -4.79
CA ASN A 134 -4.69 -13.28 -5.69
C ASN A 134 -5.90 -13.90 -4.98
N ILE A 135 -6.89 -13.08 -4.60
CA ILE A 135 -8.10 -13.54 -3.90
C ILE A 135 -9.02 -14.38 -4.78
N ASP A 136 -8.93 -14.27 -6.12
CA ASP A 136 -9.80 -15.01 -7.04
C ASP A 136 -9.31 -16.44 -7.24
N SER A 137 -8.00 -16.64 -7.33
CA SER A 137 -7.37 -17.94 -7.56
C SER A 137 -6.82 -18.59 -6.29
N ASN A 138 -6.77 -17.85 -5.19
CA ASN A 138 -6.07 -18.18 -3.94
C ASN A 138 -4.56 -18.39 -4.09
N TYR A 139 -3.98 -18.09 -5.26
CA TYR A 139 -2.54 -18.15 -5.47
C TYR A 139 -1.83 -17.07 -4.67
N TRP A 140 -0.71 -17.44 -4.08
CA TRP A 140 0.17 -16.51 -3.39
C TRP A 140 1.62 -16.74 -3.77
N PHE A 141 2.43 -15.69 -3.64
CA PHE A 141 3.87 -15.76 -3.81
C PHE A 141 4.61 -14.84 -2.82
N ILE A 142 5.91 -15.09 -2.70
CA ILE A 142 6.87 -14.23 -2.02
C ILE A 142 7.99 -13.91 -3.00
N GLN A 143 8.26 -12.64 -3.20
CA GLN A 143 9.29 -12.16 -4.12
C GLN A 143 10.20 -11.15 -3.44
N GLU A 144 11.48 -11.20 -3.76
CA GLU A 144 12.47 -10.30 -3.16
C GLU A 144 12.40 -8.90 -3.80
N LEU A 145 12.63 -7.88 -2.98
CA LEU A 145 12.85 -6.50 -3.41
C LEU A 145 14.33 -6.18 -3.21
N LEU A 146 14.98 -5.74 -4.28
CA LEU A 146 16.43 -5.59 -4.36
C LEU A 146 16.87 -4.13 -4.26
N GLU A 147 18.15 -3.95 -3.96
CA GLU A 147 18.81 -2.63 -3.95
C GLU A 147 18.55 -1.86 -5.26
N GLY A 148 18.41 -0.54 -5.13
CA GLY A 148 18.04 0.32 -6.25
C GLY A 148 16.55 0.29 -6.58
N GLY A 149 15.70 -0.28 -5.72
CA GLY A 149 14.25 -0.31 -5.91
C GLY A 149 13.85 -1.23 -7.06
N LYS A 150 14.44 -2.43 -7.11
CA LYS A 150 14.26 -3.39 -8.21
C LYS A 150 13.46 -4.60 -7.77
N MET A 151 12.66 -5.14 -8.70
CA MET A 151 11.97 -6.41 -8.51
C MET A 151 12.96 -7.57 -8.67
N GLY A 152 13.06 -8.42 -7.65
CA GLY A 152 13.92 -9.60 -7.64
C GLY A 152 13.19 -10.87 -8.08
N GLU A 153 13.74 -12.02 -7.70
CA GLU A 153 13.18 -13.33 -8.02
C GLU A 153 12.05 -13.74 -7.07
N GLU A 154 11.10 -14.52 -7.59
CA GLU A 154 10.13 -15.24 -6.76
C GLU A 154 10.87 -16.32 -5.95
N THR A 155 10.69 -16.32 -4.63
CA THR A 155 11.40 -17.21 -3.70
C THR A 155 10.52 -18.32 -3.15
N ALA A 156 9.20 -18.13 -3.18
CA ALA A 156 8.22 -19.12 -2.79
C ALA A 156 6.86 -18.80 -3.40
N ASN A 157 6.04 -19.82 -3.58
CA ASN A 157 4.66 -19.68 -3.99
C ASN A 157 3.80 -20.84 -3.49
N GLY A 158 2.49 -20.69 -3.66
CA GLY A 158 1.53 -21.75 -3.38
C GLY A 158 0.10 -21.30 -3.60
N THR A 159 -0.83 -22.07 -3.03
CA THR A 159 -2.27 -21.77 -3.12
C THR A 159 -2.91 -22.02 -1.77
N TRP A 160 -3.63 -21.04 -1.25
CA TRP A 160 -4.42 -21.20 -0.04
C TRP A 160 -5.72 -21.96 -0.31
N GLN A 161 -6.27 -22.60 0.72
CA GLN A 161 -7.60 -23.22 0.61
C GLN A 161 -8.72 -22.19 0.46
N ASN A 162 -8.53 -20.99 1.01
CA ASN A 162 -9.52 -19.91 1.03
C ASN A 162 -8.90 -18.59 0.59
N ALA A 163 -9.75 -17.69 0.10
CA ALA A 163 -9.40 -16.30 -0.13
C ALA A 163 -9.17 -15.59 1.19
N HIS A 164 -8.16 -14.72 1.25
CA HIS A 164 -7.91 -13.88 2.41
C HIS A 164 -7.88 -12.43 1.96
N HIS A 165 -8.99 -11.75 2.21
CA HIS A 165 -9.24 -10.37 1.80
C HIS A 165 -8.45 -9.36 2.66
N VAL A 166 -8.13 -9.73 3.89
CA VAL A 166 -7.33 -8.91 4.81
C VAL A 166 -6.14 -9.74 5.27
N CYS A 167 -4.93 -9.28 4.94
CA CYS A 167 -3.70 -9.89 5.41
C CYS A 167 -2.69 -8.82 5.82
N PHE A 168 -1.97 -9.05 6.92
CA PHE A 168 -0.82 -8.21 7.30
C PHE A 168 0.17 -8.98 8.16
N PRO A 169 1.47 -8.70 8.01
CA PRO A 169 2.50 -9.34 8.81
C PRO A 169 2.56 -8.69 10.18
N TYR A 170 2.95 -9.46 11.18
CA TYR A 170 3.33 -8.93 12.49
C TYR A 170 4.44 -9.77 13.09
N GLN A 171 5.24 -9.15 13.95
CA GLN A 171 6.38 -9.79 14.58
C GLN A 171 6.16 -9.88 16.09
N ILE A 172 6.43 -11.06 16.66
CA ILE A 172 6.49 -11.25 18.11
C ILE A 172 7.88 -11.81 18.44
N LYS A 173 8.69 -11.01 19.14
CA LYS A 173 10.11 -11.30 19.41
C LYS A 173 10.88 -11.52 18.09
N ASP A 174 11.42 -12.72 17.89
CA ASP A 174 12.21 -13.15 16.74
C ASP A 174 11.39 -13.91 15.69
N LYS A 175 10.06 -14.00 15.87
CA LYS A 175 9.19 -14.76 14.98
C LYS A 175 8.24 -13.86 14.20
N TYR A 176 8.13 -14.17 12.92
CA TYR A 176 7.22 -13.51 11.98
C TYR A 176 5.94 -14.34 11.83
N TYR A 177 4.82 -13.64 11.87
CA TYR A 177 3.50 -14.20 11.76
C TYR A 177 2.70 -13.43 10.72
N LEU A 178 1.68 -14.09 10.19
CA LEU A 178 0.73 -13.50 9.27
C LEU A 178 -0.66 -13.59 9.89
N TYR A 179 -1.33 -12.45 10.01
CA TYR A 179 -2.77 -12.44 10.24
C TYR A 179 -3.44 -12.52 8.86
N MET A 180 -4.41 -13.43 8.72
CA MET A 180 -5.19 -13.59 7.50
C MET A 180 -6.66 -13.75 7.85
N HIS A 181 -7.53 -13.03 7.16
CA HIS A 181 -8.96 -13.09 7.37
C HIS A 181 -9.72 -13.09 6.05
N ASN A 182 -10.68 -14.00 5.97
CA ASN A 182 -11.64 -14.05 4.88
C ASN A 182 -12.92 -13.30 5.31
N THR A 183 -13.25 -12.22 4.60
CA THR A 183 -14.44 -11.40 4.88
C THR A 183 -15.74 -11.92 4.24
N THR A 184 -15.70 -13.02 3.49
CA THR A 184 -16.91 -13.59 2.86
C THR A 184 -17.58 -14.69 3.68
N ASN A 185 -16.97 -15.10 4.80
CA ASN A 185 -17.41 -16.21 5.64
C ASN A 185 -17.81 -15.74 7.04
#